data_AF-A0AAD7ECS2-F1
#
_entry.id   AF-A0AAD7ECS2-F1
#
_cell.length_a   1.000
_cell.length_b   1.000
_cell.length_c   1.000
_cell.angle_alpha   90.00
_cell.angle_beta   90.00
_cell.angle_gamma   90.00
#
_symmetry.space_group_name_H-M   'P 1'
#
loop_
_entity.id
_entity.type
_entity.pdbx_description
1 polymer ?
#
loop_
_entity_poly.entity_id
_entity_poly.type
_entity_poly.pdbx_seq_one_letter_code
_entity_poly.pdbx_strand_id
1 'polypeptide(L)'
;QIIARIQTPHASIRRNINNLLTEVGKSHPQALIYPLAVSSKSPSESRKNAALAIMDRMREHSSTIIEQALVVSREMIRVAILWHEMWHEGLEEVSRLYYTVCNPAGMLAVLEPLYKMLEAGPQTVRKKSFNQVFGTELRHAREACRRYRQFGETRELDNAWGIYFAVRLFRLHIQFCTNFVESARSSKRLRSICHS
;
A
#
# COMPACT_ATOMS: atom_id res chain seq x y z
N GLN A 1 -19.40 1.95 -12.76
CA GLN A 1 -19.14 2.67 -14.03
C GLN A 1 -19.35 4.19 -13.92
N ILE A 2 -20.41 4.67 -13.26
CA ILE A 2 -20.72 6.11 -13.15
C ILE A 2 -19.61 6.91 -12.43
N ILE A 3 -19.04 6.36 -11.35
CA ILE A 3 -17.99 7.03 -10.56
C ILE A 3 -16.69 7.25 -11.35
N ALA A 4 -16.42 6.44 -12.38
CA ALA A 4 -15.28 6.67 -13.28
C ALA A 4 -15.46 7.93 -14.15
N ARG A 5 -16.71 8.37 -14.34
CA ARG A 5 -17.09 9.51 -15.19
C ARG A 5 -17.27 10.82 -14.42
N ILE A 6 -16.96 10.88 -13.12
CA ILE A 6 -17.09 12.13 -12.33
C ILE A 6 -16.20 13.28 -12.84
N GLN A 7 -15.11 12.95 -13.53
CA GLN A 7 -14.17 13.90 -14.13
C GLN A 7 -14.49 14.24 -15.60
N THR A 8 -15.69 13.93 -16.10
CA THR A 8 -16.05 14.19 -17.51
C THR A 8 -15.90 15.69 -17.83
N PRO A 9 -15.28 16.07 -18.97
CA PRO A 9 -15.05 17.46 -19.34
C PRO A 9 -16.35 18.25 -19.56
N HIS A 10 -17.38 17.60 -20.10
CA HIS A 10 -18.71 18.19 -20.32
C HIS A 10 -19.39 18.58 -19.00
N ALA A 11 -19.60 19.89 -18.80
CA ALA A 11 -20.15 20.45 -17.58
C ALA A 11 -21.57 19.96 -17.26
N SER A 12 -22.44 19.84 -18.27
CA SER A 12 -23.84 19.40 -18.08
C SER A 12 -23.92 17.94 -17.59
N ILE A 13 -23.13 17.06 -18.21
CA ILE A 13 -23.06 15.64 -17.81
C ILE A 13 -22.49 15.52 -16.40
N ARG A 14 -21.45 16.28 -16.08
CA ARG A 14 -20.83 16.30 -14.75
C ARG A 14 -21.81 16.76 -13.66
N ARG A 15 -22.60 17.81 -13.91
CA ARG A 15 -23.65 18.26 -12.98
C ARG A 15 -24.71 17.17 -12.76
N ASN A 16 -25.20 16.55 -13.82
CA ASN A 16 -26.22 15.49 -13.72
C ASN A 16 -25.70 14.29 -12.93
N ILE A 17 -24.45 13.87 -13.18
CA ILE A 17 -23.80 12.80 -12.42
C ILE A 17 -23.67 13.19 -10.94
N ASN A 18 -23.22 14.41 -10.64
CA ASN A 18 -23.08 14.86 -9.25
C ASN A 18 -24.43 14.91 -8.51
N ASN A 19 -25.48 15.38 -9.17
CA ASN A 19 -26.83 15.43 -8.61
C ASN A 19 -27.35 14.00 -8.34
N LEU A 20 -27.22 13.10 -9.32
CA LEU A 20 -27.60 11.70 -9.16
C LEU A 20 -26.85 11.03 -8.00
N LEU A 21 -25.54 11.22 -7.92
CA LEU A 21 -24.71 10.65 -6.85
C LEU A 21 -25.06 11.25 -5.49
N THR A 22 -25.46 12.53 -5.43
CA THR A 22 -25.92 13.16 -4.19
C THR A 22 -27.23 12.53 -3.72
N GLU A 23 -28.21 12.35 -4.62
CA GLU A 23 -29.49 11.74 -4.27
C GLU A 23 -29.35 10.26 -3.87
N VAL A 24 -28.56 9.49 -4.62
CA VAL A 24 -28.23 8.11 -4.23
C VAL A 24 -27.47 8.07 -2.89
N GLY A 25 -26.60 9.05 -2.64
CA GLY A 25 -25.85 9.18 -1.40
C GLY A 25 -26.72 9.47 -0.18
N LYS A 26 -27.87 10.12 -0.36
CA LYS A 26 -28.86 10.33 0.71
C LYS A 26 -29.59 9.04 1.07
N SER A 27 -30.04 8.28 0.07
CA SER A 27 -30.81 7.05 0.32
C SER A 27 -29.93 5.84 0.68
N HIS A 28 -28.74 5.72 0.07
CA HIS A 28 -27.87 4.56 0.20
C HIS A 28 -26.39 4.97 0.34
N PRO A 29 -26.00 5.65 1.44
CA PRO A 29 -24.64 6.14 1.63
C PRO A 29 -23.59 5.02 1.57
N GLN A 30 -23.89 3.83 2.10
CA GLN A 30 -22.96 2.68 2.14
C GLN A 30 -22.50 2.22 0.74
N ALA A 31 -23.33 2.38 -0.29
CA ALA A 31 -22.99 1.96 -1.66
C ALA A 31 -21.98 2.89 -2.34
N LEU A 32 -21.97 4.18 -1.99
CA LEU A 32 -21.12 5.20 -2.62
C LEU A 32 -19.82 5.46 -1.85
N ILE A 33 -19.80 5.16 -0.57
CA ILE A 33 -18.71 5.50 0.33
C ILE A 33 -17.36 4.91 -0.08
N TYR A 34 -17.26 3.59 -0.36
CA TYR A 34 -15.98 2.99 -0.72
C TYR A 34 -15.44 3.48 -2.07
N PRO A 35 -16.24 3.53 -3.15
CA PRO A 35 -15.78 4.07 -4.41
C PRO A 35 -15.39 5.57 -4.37
N LEU A 36 -16.08 6.38 -3.56
CA LEU A 36 -15.74 7.79 -3.37
C LEU A 36 -14.47 7.96 -2.52
N ALA A 37 -14.30 7.15 -1.47
CA ALA A 37 -13.09 7.15 -0.66
C ALA A 37 -11.85 6.84 -1.50
N VAL A 38 -11.92 5.84 -2.39
CA VAL A 38 -10.85 5.53 -3.36
C VAL A 38 -10.62 6.70 -4.32
N SER A 39 -11.68 7.28 -4.86
CA SER A 39 -11.59 8.39 -5.82
C SER A 39 -11.01 9.68 -5.19
N SER A 40 -11.19 9.88 -3.88
CA SER A 40 -10.61 10.99 -3.13
C SER A 40 -9.08 10.95 -2.99
N LYS A 41 -8.49 9.77 -3.21
CA LYS A 41 -7.04 9.54 -3.20
C LYS A 41 -6.44 9.44 -4.60
N SER A 42 -7.21 9.80 -5.63
CA SER A 42 -6.73 9.80 -7.01
C SER A 42 -5.66 10.89 -7.23
N PRO A 43 -4.64 10.64 -8.07
CA PRO A 43 -3.66 11.67 -8.46
C PRO A 43 -4.26 12.76 -9.37
N SER A 44 -5.45 12.53 -9.94
CA SER A 44 -6.17 13.52 -10.74
C SER A 44 -6.91 14.50 -9.82
N GLU A 45 -6.47 15.77 -9.80
CA GLU A 45 -7.05 16.81 -8.94
C GLU A 45 -8.54 17.04 -9.25
N SER A 46 -8.93 16.99 -10.53
CA SER A 46 -10.35 17.11 -10.91
C SER A 46 -11.21 15.97 -10.36
N ARG A 47 -10.66 14.74 -10.34
CA ARG A 47 -11.38 13.57 -9.82
C ARG A 47 -11.47 13.59 -8.31
N LYS A 48 -10.37 13.96 -7.65
CA LYS A 48 -10.28 14.13 -6.21
C LYS A 48 -11.26 15.20 -5.71
N ASN A 49 -11.26 16.39 -6.33
CA ASN A 49 -12.15 17.48 -5.94
C ASN A 49 -13.63 17.14 -6.14
N ALA A 50 -13.98 16.47 -7.24
CA ALA A 50 -15.35 16.00 -7.45
C ALA A 50 -15.78 14.98 -6.40
N ALA A 51 -14.90 14.02 -6.05
CA ALA A 51 -15.20 13.02 -5.02
C ALA A 51 -15.35 13.65 -3.63
N LEU A 52 -14.48 14.59 -3.27
CA LEU A 52 -14.56 15.33 -2.01
C LEU A 52 -15.86 16.14 -1.91
N ALA A 53 -16.23 16.86 -2.97
CA ALA A 53 -17.47 17.65 -2.99
C ALA A 53 -18.72 16.78 -2.80
N ILE A 54 -18.77 15.58 -3.37
CA ILE A 54 -19.89 14.66 -3.15
C ILE A 54 -19.90 14.13 -1.71
N MET A 55 -18.73 13.75 -1.17
CA MET A 55 -18.63 13.29 0.22
C MET A 55 -18.98 14.38 1.23
N ASP A 56 -18.66 15.64 0.96
CA ASP A 56 -19.02 16.76 1.83
C ASP A 56 -20.55 16.96 1.88
N ARG A 57 -21.24 16.86 0.73
CA ARG A 57 -22.72 16.90 0.67
C ARG A 57 -23.36 15.70 1.36
N MET A 58 -22.74 14.52 1.26
CA MET A 58 -23.19 13.35 2.00
C MET A 58 -22.96 13.48 3.51
N ARG A 59 -21.94 14.26 3.94
CA ARG A 59 -21.63 14.48 5.37
C ARG A 59 -22.75 15.22 6.10
N GLU A 60 -23.48 16.09 5.40
CA GLU A 60 -24.68 16.78 5.94
C GLU A 60 -25.76 15.80 6.41
N HIS A 61 -25.89 14.64 5.77
CA HIS A 61 -26.97 13.68 6.02
C HIS A 61 -26.48 12.41 6.75
N SER A 62 -25.20 12.07 6.64
CA SER A 62 -24.63 10.80 7.12
C SER A 62 -23.16 10.95 7.55
N SER A 63 -22.89 11.93 8.42
CA SER A 63 -21.53 12.23 8.92
C SER A 63 -20.84 11.01 9.54
N THR A 64 -21.51 10.31 10.46
CA THR A 64 -20.94 9.17 11.20
C THR A 64 -20.44 8.06 10.28
N ILE A 65 -21.22 7.70 9.26
CA ILE A 65 -20.86 6.60 8.34
C ILE A 65 -19.68 7.00 7.46
N ILE A 66 -19.62 8.26 7.03
CA ILE A 66 -18.50 8.77 6.22
C ILE A 66 -17.22 8.80 7.04
N GLU A 67 -17.26 9.28 8.28
CA GLU A 67 -16.09 9.31 9.15
C GLU A 67 -15.57 7.90 9.44
N GLN A 68 -16.46 6.97 9.80
CA GLN A 68 -16.12 5.57 10.02
C GLN A 68 -15.49 4.95 8.77
N ALA A 69 -16.06 5.20 7.59
CA ALA A 69 -15.54 4.63 6.37
C ALA A 69 -14.23 5.27 5.89
N LEU A 70 -13.98 6.54 6.19
CA LEU A 70 -12.69 7.18 5.94
C LEU A 70 -11.59 6.58 6.82
N VAL A 71 -11.91 6.22 8.07
CA VAL A 71 -10.99 5.49 8.94
C VAL A 71 -10.76 4.08 8.41
N VAL A 72 -11.83 3.33 8.10
CA VAL A 72 -11.73 1.96 7.58
C VAL A 72 -10.99 1.92 6.25
N SER A 73 -11.26 2.81 5.31
CA SER A 73 -10.57 2.85 4.01
C SER A 73 -9.09 3.18 4.16
N ARG A 74 -8.74 4.13 5.04
CA ARG A 74 -7.35 4.45 5.37
C ARG A 74 -6.63 3.25 5.98
N GLU A 75 -7.27 2.56 6.92
CA GLU A 75 -6.69 1.39 7.56
C GLU A 75 -6.66 0.19 6.62
N MET A 76 -7.62 0.00 5.71
CA MET A 76 -7.58 -1.02 4.66
C MET A 76 -6.42 -0.78 3.71
N ILE A 77 -6.20 0.46 3.24
CA ILE A 77 -5.03 0.80 2.41
C ILE A 77 -3.74 0.56 3.20
N ARG A 78 -3.70 0.94 4.48
CA ARG A 78 -2.53 0.77 5.35
C ARG A 78 -2.22 -0.70 5.68
N VAL A 79 -3.24 -1.54 5.75
CA VAL A 79 -3.13 -3.00 5.95
C VAL A 79 -2.81 -3.72 4.65
N ALA A 80 -3.34 -3.24 3.52
CA ALA A 80 -3.11 -3.78 2.18
C ALA A 80 -1.80 -3.32 1.55
N ILE A 81 -1.13 -2.28 2.09
CA ILE A 81 0.24 -1.92 1.73
C ILE A 81 1.15 -2.41 2.85
N LEU A 82 1.61 -3.65 2.73
CA LEU A 82 2.60 -4.14 3.66
C LEU A 82 3.99 -3.67 3.23
N TRP A 83 4.78 -3.18 4.18
CA TRP A 83 6.18 -2.83 3.93
C TRP A 83 6.94 -3.99 3.26
N HIS A 84 6.58 -5.24 3.56
CA HIS A 84 7.16 -6.39 2.90
C HIS A 84 6.85 -6.48 1.40
N GLU A 85 5.67 -6.07 0.93
CA GLU A 85 5.32 -6.10 -0.49
C GLU A 85 6.08 -5.01 -1.24
N MET A 86 6.15 -3.81 -0.68
CA MET A 86 6.91 -2.70 -1.26
C MET A 86 8.41 -3.00 -1.34
N TRP A 87 8.97 -3.58 -0.27
CA TRP A 87 10.35 -4.03 -0.28
C TRP A 87 10.54 -5.19 -1.28
N HIS A 88 9.61 -6.14 -1.38
CA HIS A 88 9.72 -7.23 -2.34
C HIS A 88 9.69 -6.73 -3.79
N GLU A 89 8.69 -5.93 -4.16
CA GLU A 89 8.54 -5.36 -5.51
C GLU A 89 9.74 -4.47 -5.86
N GLY A 90 10.17 -3.62 -4.93
CA GLY A 90 11.34 -2.78 -5.10
C GLY A 90 12.63 -3.58 -5.27
N LEU A 91 12.84 -4.63 -4.48
CA LEU A 91 14.01 -5.50 -4.59
C LEU A 91 14.00 -6.35 -5.87
N GLU A 92 12.82 -6.70 -6.39
CA GLU A 92 12.68 -7.36 -7.68
C GLU A 92 13.14 -6.45 -8.82
N GLU A 93 12.70 -5.19 -8.84
CA GLU A 93 13.13 -4.22 -9.84
C GLU A 93 14.62 -3.87 -9.72
N VAL A 94 15.12 -3.72 -8.48
CA VAL A 94 16.55 -3.54 -8.18
C VAL A 94 17.36 -4.74 -8.70
N SER A 95 16.87 -5.97 -8.53
CA SER A 95 17.56 -7.17 -9.02
C SER A 95 17.61 -7.21 -10.55
N ARG A 96 16.54 -6.80 -11.22
CA ARG A 96 16.50 -6.66 -12.68
C ARG A 96 17.50 -5.61 -13.16
N LEU A 97 17.57 -4.46 -12.49
CA LEU A 97 18.51 -3.38 -12.84
C LEU A 97 19.97 -3.76 -12.64
N TYR A 98 20.28 -4.59 -11.63
CA TYR A 98 21.64 -5.03 -11.34
C TYR A 98 22.09 -6.18 -12.27
N TYR A 99 21.31 -7.24 -12.39
CA TYR A 99 21.71 -8.44 -13.14
C TYR A 99 21.46 -8.34 -14.65
N THR A 100 20.44 -7.61 -15.09
CA THR A 100 20.06 -7.53 -16.51
C THR A 100 20.56 -6.26 -17.17
N VAL A 101 20.36 -5.11 -16.52
CA VAL A 101 20.65 -3.79 -17.11
C VAL A 101 22.04 -3.29 -16.73
N CYS A 102 22.68 -3.88 -15.71
CA CYS A 102 23.96 -3.45 -15.15
C CYS A 102 24.01 -1.95 -14.83
N ASN A 103 22.90 -1.39 -14.31
CA ASN A 103 22.80 0.03 -13.98
C ASN A 103 22.73 0.24 -12.45
N PRO A 104 23.88 0.44 -11.78
CA PRO A 104 23.92 0.63 -10.34
C PRO A 104 23.31 1.99 -9.90
N ALA A 105 23.34 3.01 -10.76
CA ALA A 105 22.73 4.31 -10.46
C ALA A 105 21.19 4.22 -10.42
N GLY A 106 20.60 3.49 -11.38
CA GLY A 106 19.16 3.22 -11.42
C GLY A 106 18.71 2.38 -10.22
N MET A 107 19.51 1.39 -9.83
CA MET A 107 19.27 0.57 -8.64
C MET A 107 19.13 1.42 -7.37
N LEU A 108 20.08 2.34 -7.15
CA LEU A 108 20.06 3.24 -5.98
C LEU A 108 18.86 4.19 -6.01
N ALA A 109 18.44 4.65 -7.19
CA ALA A 109 17.26 5.52 -7.32
C ALA A 109 15.96 4.82 -6.90
N VAL A 110 15.83 3.50 -7.14
CA VAL A 110 14.67 2.70 -6.70
C VAL A 110 14.72 2.42 -5.19
N LEU A 111 15.91 2.23 -4.61
CA LEU A 111 16.07 1.97 -3.18
C LEU A 111 15.87 3.20 -2.29
N GLU A 112 16.24 4.40 -2.76
CA GLU A 112 16.14 5.65 -1.99
C GLU A 112 14.74 5.93 -1.40
N PRO A 113 13.63 5.83 -2.16
CA PRO A 113 12.30 6.01 -1.59
C PRO A 113 11.94 4.94 -0.54
N LEU A 114 12.36 3.68 -0.71
CA LEU A 114 12.11 2.62 0.28
C LEU A 114 12.82 2.92 1.61
N TYR A 115 14.04 3.43 1.54
CA TYR A 115 14.79 3.84 2.72
C TYR A 115 14.18 5.06 3.42
N LYS A 116 13.71 6.06 2.67
CA LYS A 116 12.97 7.20 3.24
C LYS A 116 11.71 6.75 3.97
N MET A 117 11.02 5.72 3.46
CA MET A 117 9.87 5.13 4.14
C MET A 117 10.23 4.44 5.45
N LEU A 118 11.42 3.82 5.54
CA LEU A 118 11.93 3.23 6.77
C LEU A 118 12.28 4.30 7.81
N GLU A 119 12.88 5.42 7.37
CA GLU A 119 13.21 6.57 8.23
C GLU A 119 11.99 7.31 8.76
N ALA A 120 10.89 7.36 7.99
CA ALA A 120 9.61 7.93 8.43
C ALA A 120 8.99 7.22 9.65
N GLY A 121 9.53 6.05 10.02
CA GLY A 121 9.24 5.36 11.27
C GLY A 121 8.02 4.44 11.20
N PRO A 122 8.01 3.36 12.00
CA PRO A 122 6.94 2.38 11.98
C PRO A 122 5.70 2.88 12.70
N GLN A 123 4.66 3.20 11.93
CA GLN A 123 3.39 3.70 12.47
C GLN A 123 2.46 2.57 12.98
N THR A 124 2.60 1.33 12.49
CA THR A 124 1.74 0.17 12.89
C THR A 124 2.55 -0.89 13.61
N VAL A 125 1.87 -1.73 14.41
CA VAL A 125 2.47 -2.92 15.06
C VAL A 125 3.19 -3.81 14.04
N ARG A 126 2.58 -4.09 12.87
CA ARG A 126 3.21 -4.90 11.81
C ARG A 126 4.49 -4.26 11.24
N LYS A 127 4.51 -2.93 11.06
CA LYS A 127 5.70 -2.19 10.62
C LYS A 127 6.77 -2.16 11.72
N LYS A 128 6.37 -2.11 13.00
CA LYS A 128 7.30 -2.24 14.14
C LYS A 128 7.97 -3.61 14.13
N SER A 129 7.21 -4.69 13.92
CA SER A 129 7.77 -6.04 13.79
C SER A 129 8.74 -6.14 12.61
N PHE A 130 8.39 -5.59 11.45
CA PHE A 130 9.31 -5.55 10.30
C PHE A 130 10.60 -4.77 10.62
N ASN A 131 10.48 -3.59 11.22
CA ASN A 131 11.63 -2.77 11.57
C ASN A 131 12.51 -3.40 12.66
N GLN A 132 11.91 -4.16 13.58
CA GLN A 132 12.64 -4.89 14.61
C GLN A 132 13.46 -6.05 14.04
N VAL A 133 12.93 -6.74 13.03
CA VAL A 133 13.61 -7.89 12.39
C VAL A 133 14.64 -7.42 11.35
N PHE A 134 14.27 -6.51 10.45
CA PHE A 134 15.10 -6.14 9.30
C PHE A 134 15.67 -4.72 9.34
N GLY A 135 15.22 -3.87 10.27
CA GLY A 135 15.57 -2.44 10.25
C GLY A 135 17.07 -2.18 10.45
N THR A 136 17.74 -2.98 11.27
CA THR A 136 19.19 -2.87 11.49
C THR A 136 19.97 -3.33 10.26
N GLU A 137 19.63 -4.50 9.71
CA GLU A 137 20.32 -5.05 8.54
C GLU A 137 20.12 -4.17 7.30
N LEU A 138 18.90 -3.67 7.06
CA LEU A 138 18.63 -2.75 5.95
C LEU A 138 19.43 -1.45 6.08
N ARG A 139 19.66 -0.95 7.30
CA ARG A 139 20.52 0.23 7.52
C ARG A 139 21.97 -0.05 7.16
N HIS A 140 22.50 -1.22 7.57
CA HIS A 140 23.85 -1.65 7.18
C HIS A 140 23.97 -1.81 5.65
N ALA A 141 22.98 -2.39 4.98
CA ALA A 141 22.93 -2.49 3.52
C ALA A 141 22.92 -1.10 2.85
N ARG A 142 22.24 -0.11 3.43
CA ARG A 142 22.23 1.28 2.92
C ARG A 142 23.60 1.93 3.04
N GLU A 143 24.27 1.72 4.16
CA GLU A 143 25.61 2.25 4.40
C GLU A 143 26.63 1.63 3.43
N ALA A 144 26.52 0.32 3.16
CA ALA A 144 27.29 -0.35 2.12
C ALA A 144 27.00 0.23 0.72
N CYS A 145 25.73 0.50 0.39
CA CYS A 145 25.35 1.18 -0.86
C CYS A 145 25.91 2.62 -0.96
N ARG A 146 25.99 3.36 0.15
CA ARG A 146 26.62 4.69 0.20
C ARG A 146 28.13 4.63 0.01
N ARG A 147 28.79 3.63 0.63
CA ARG A 147 30.23 3.39 0.44
C ARG A 147 30.54 3.01 -1.00
N TYR A 148 29.71 2.18 -1.64
CA TYR A 148 29.81 1.91 -3.07
C TYR A 148 29.75 3.19 -3.92
N ARG A 149 28.86 4.13 -3.59
CA ARG A 149 28.77 5.42 -4.32
C ARG A 149 30.02 6.30 -4.17
N GLN A 150 30.77 6.16 -3.07
CA GLN A 150 31.97 6.95 -2.78
C GLN A 150 33.25 6.29 -3.31
N PHE A 151 33.38 4.97 -3.16
CA PHE A 151 34.61 4.23 -3.45
C PHE A 151 34.54 3.41 -4.76
N GLY A 152 33.33 3.14 -5.27
CA GLY A 152 33.12 2.37 -6.50
C GLY A 152 33.36 0.86 -6.39
N GLU A 153 33.55 0.32 -5.18
CA GLU A 153 33.94 -1.08 -4.99
C GLU A 153 32.73 -2.04 -4.99
N THR A 154 32.65 -2.94 -5.98
CA THR A 154 31.53 -3.89 -6.16
C THR A 154 31.33 -4.85 -4.99
N ARG A 155 32.38 -5.13 -4.20
CA ARG A 155 32.33 -6.02 -3.03
C ARG A 155 31.35 -5.56 -1.95
N GLU A 156 31.26 -4.24 -1.73
CA GLU A 156 30.30 -3.66 -0.78
C GLU A 156 28.86 -3.85 -1.26
N LEU A 157 28.67 -3.88 -2.58
CA LEU A 157 27.37 -4.07 -3.19
C LEU A 157 26.93 -5.53 -3.11
N ASP A 158 27.84 -6.49 -3.31
CA ASP A 158 27.57 -7.92 -3.13
C ASP A 158 27.25 -8.27 -1.66
N ASN A 159 27.90 -7.60 -0.71
CA ASN A 159 27.57 -7.73 0.72
C ASN A 159 26.15 -7.19 1.03
N ALA A 160 25.79 -6.04 0.44
CA ALA A 160 24.43 -5.51 0.55
C ALA A 160 23.39 -6.45 -0.09
N TRP A 161 23.74 -7.13 -1.18
CA TRP A 161 22.88 -8.11 -1.83
C TRP A 161 22.54 -9.29 -0.94
N GLY A 162 23.48 -9.80 -0.13
CA GLY A 162 23.19 -10.86 0.84
C GLY A 162 22.04 -10.49 1.79
N ILE A 163 22.03 -9.25 2.26
CA ILE A 163 20.97 -8.71 3.13
C ILE A 163 19.66 -8.55 2.36
N TYR A 164 19.70 -8.04 1.13
CA TYR A 164 18.51 -7.92 0.29
C TYR A 164 17.88 -9.28 -0.05
N PHE A 165 18.70 -10.32 -0.27
CA PHE A 165 18.21 -11.68 -0.47
C PHE A 165 17.54 -12.23 0.79
N ALA A 166 18.10 -12.00 1.97
CA ALA A 166 17.47 -12.42 3.24
C ALA A 166 16.09 -11.79 3.43
N VAL A 167 15.96 -10.48 3.13
CA VAL A 167 14.68 -9.75 3.19
C VAL A 167 13.70 -10.28 2.15
N ARG A 168 14.15 -10.57 0.92
CA ARG A 168 13.32 -11.13 -0.16
C ARG A 168 12.82 -12.53 0.16
N LEU A 169 13.66 -13.38 0.76
CA LEU A 169 13.35 -14.77 1.08
C LEU A 169 12.30 -14.89 2.21
N PHE A 170 12.22 -13.91 3.11
CA PHE A 170 11.25 -13.91 4.21
C PHE A 170 9.78 -13.95 3.75
N ARG A 171 9.50 -13.57 2.49
CA ARG A 171 8.17 -13.74 1.87
C ARG A 171 7.73 -15.21 1.82
N LEU A 172 8.64 -16.17 1.62
CA LEU A 172 8.29 -17.61 1.63
C LEU A 172 7.78 -18.08 3.00
N HIS A 173 8.29 -17.53 4.10
CA HIS A 173 7.83 -17.87 5.45
C HIS A 173 6.50 -17.19 5.81
N ILE A 174 6.31 -15.93 5.43
CA ILE A 174 5.03 -15.23 5.70
C ILE A 174 3.90 -15.81 4.83
N GLN A 175 4.14 -16.12 3.54
CA GLN A 175 3.11 -16.72 2.69
C GLN A 175 2.68 -18.10 3.23
N PHE A 176 3.62 -18.89 3.77
CA PHE A 176 3.29 -20.17 4.42
C PHE A 176 2.43 -19.98 5.67
N CYS A 177 2.73 -18.99 6.53
CA CYS A 177 1.91 -18.68 7.70
C CYS A 177 0.53 -18.09 7.35
N THR A 178 0.43 -17.29 6.29
CA THR A 178 -0.83 -16.69 5.85
C THR A 178 -1.74 -17.75 5.21
N ASN A 179 -1.17 -18.62 4.37
CA ASN A 179 -1.84 -19.79 3.82
C ASN A 179 -2.19 -20.83 4.90
N PHE A 180 -1.39 -20.97 5.97
CA PHE A 180 -1.69 -21.85 7.10
C PHE A 180 -2.85 -21.34 7.95
N VAL A 181 -2.94 -20.02 8.20
CA VAL A 181 -4.09 -19.41 8.91
C VAL A 181 -5.38 -19.51 8.07
N GLU A 182 -5.29 -19.36 6.75
CA GLU A 182 -6.43 -19.56 5.85
C GLU A 182 -6.83 -21.04 5.73
N SER A 183 -5.86 -21.97 5.66
CA SER A 183 -6.11 -23.41 5.66
C SER A 183 -6.70 -23.92 6.99
N ALA A 184 -6.23 -23.38 8.13
CA ALA A 184 -6.78 -23.66 9.45
C ALA A 184 -8.22 -23.18 9.64
N ARG A 185 -8.62 -22.05 9.00
CA ARG A 185 -10.01 -21.57 8.97
C ARG A 185 -10.92 -22.38 8.03
N SER A 186 -10.33 -23.03 7.03
CA SER A 186 -11.04 -23.81 6.00
C SER A 186 -11.30 -25.27 6.40
N SER A 187 -10.56 -25.79 7.38
CA SER A 187 -10.69 -27.19 7.79
C SER A 187 -11.95 -27.42 8.63
N LYS A 188 -12.92 -28.15 8.05
CA LYS A 188 -14.16 -28.58 8.71
C LYS A 188 -13.94 -29.45 9.97
N ARG A 189 -12.73 -29.94 10.23
CA ARG A 189 -12.40 -30.80 11.38
C ARG A 189 -12.34 -30.09 12.74
N LEU A 190 -12.16 -28.76 12.79
CA LEU A 190 -12.08 -28.02 14.07
C LEU A 190 -13.41 -27.43 14.55
N ARG A 191 -14.51 -27.56 13.78
CA ARG A 191 -15.85 -27.10 14.22
C ARG A 191 -16.54 -28.05 15.20
N SER A 192 -16.12 -29.31 15.32
CA SER A 192 -16.79 -30.27 16.22
C SER A 192 -16.24 -30.29 17.65
N ILE A 193 -15.27 -29.43 18.00
CA ILE A 193 -14.65 -29.41 19.35
C ILE A 193 -15.17 -28.24 20.20
N CYS A 194 -15.84 -27.24 19.61
CA CYS A 194 -16.40 -26.10 20.35
C CYS A 194 -17.92 -26.20 20.63
N HIS A 195 -18.56 -27.31 20.29
CA HIS A 195 -19.92 -27.63 20.72
C HIS A 195 -19.96 -29.03 21.34
N SER A 196 -19.45 -29.15 22.56
CA SER A 196 -19.78 -30.18 23.54
C SER A 196 -19.54 -29.60 24.93
#